data_AF-A0A7S4GAD4-F1
#
_entry.id   AF-A0A7S4GAD4-F1
#
_cell.length_a   1.000
_cell.length_b   1.000
_cell.length_c   1.000
_cell.angle_alpha   90.00
_cell.angle_beta   90.00
_cell.angle_gamma   90.00
#
_symmetry.space_group_name_H-M   'P 1'
#
loop_
_entity.id
_entity.type
_entity.pdbx_description
1 polymer ?
#
loop_
_entity_poly.entity_id
_entity_poly.type
_entity_poly.pdbx_seq_one_letter_code
_entity_poly.pdbx_strand_id
1 'polypeptide(L)'
;QFLTGQINYGGRVTDDLDRRCLMTMLDRFMCPAVIEDGYQFSKGEGSGMYRTIEPGNRSYYMDHIREWPLNPHPEVFGLHANADLTCARNETSRVLATLLSMQVGTVTGEGQTRDDVVKQLTDDLTPKIPPLFDLEAFMKKFPIRYEQSMNTVVVQEAERFNRLLKVIHYSIKELARAIKGDVVMSQELENVGTSMYTNQVPELW
;
A
#
# COMPACT_ATOMS: atom_id res chain seq x y z
N GLN A 1 30.76 -10.03 4.27
CA GLN A 1 29.33 -9.95 4.68
C GLN A 1 29.10 -8.99 5.86
N PHE A 2 29.73 -9.18 7.04
CA PHE A 2 29.50 -8.30 8.23
C PHE A 2 29.79 -6.81 7.98
N LEU A 3 30.95 -6.47 7.40
CA LEU A 3 31.34 -5.08 7.12
C LEU A 3 30.35 -4.37 6.16
N THR A 4 29.93 -5.07 5.10
CA THR A 4 29.02 -4.50 4.10
C THR A 4 27.59 -4.44 4.66
N GLY A 5 27.07 -5.56 5.18
CA GLY A 5 25.69 -5.66 5.63
C GLY A 5 25.41 -4.93 6.94
N GLN A 6 26.24 -5.11 7.97
CA GLN A 6 25.94 -4.58 9.31
C GLN A 6 26.51 -3.17 9.51
N ILE A 7 27.72 -2.90 8.98
CA ILE A 7 28.38 -1.61 9.21
C ILE A 7 28.00 -0.59 8.12
N ASN A 8 28.10 -0.93 6.84
CA ASN A 8 27.80 0.05 5.77
C ASN A 8 26.30 0.24 5.51
N TYR A 9 25.52 -0.83 5.46
CA TYR A 9 24.08 -0.78 5.22
C TYR A 9 23.25 -0.83 6.51
N GLY A 10 23.75 -1.46 7.58
CA GLY A 10 22.97 -1.69 8.80
C GLY A 10 22.57 -0.41 9.55
N GLY A 11 23.32 0.68 9.40
CA GLY A 11 22.92 2.00 9.92
C GLY A 11 21.82 2.70 9.10
N ARG A 12 21.52 2.22 7.88
CA ARG A 12 20.47 2.74 7.00
C ARG A 12 19.20 1.88 7.00
N VAL A 13 19.27 0.68 7.56
CA VAL A 13 18.16 -0.27 7.63
C VAL A 13 17.71 -0.40 9.08
N THR A 14 16.53 0.17 9.36
CA THR A 14 15.97 0.26 10.71
C THR A 14 15.15 -0.98 11.09
N ASP A 15 14.52 -1.64 10.12
CA ASP A 15 13.74 -2.86 10.37
C ASP A 15 14.64 -4.11 10.39
N ASP A 16 14.44 -4.97 11.38
CA ASP A 16 15.18 -6.22 11.53
C ASP A 16 14.85 -7.23 10.42
N LEU A 17 13.62 -7.20 9.89
CA LEU A 17 13.23 -8.04 8.75
C LEU A 17 13.94 -7.61 7.47
N ASP A 18 14.02 -6.31 7.21
CA ASP A 18 14.78 -5.76 6.08
C ASP A 18 16.27 -6.07 6.23
N ARG A 19 16.81 -5.99 7.45
CA ARG A 19 18.21 -6.36 7.73
C ARG A 19 18.45 -7.84 7.43
N ARG A 20 17.54 -8.74 7.84
CA ARG A 20 17.63 -10.17 7.54
C ARG A 20 17.54 -10.42 6.03
N CYS A 21 16.64 -9.74 5.33
CA CYS A 21 16.52 -9.82 3.87
C CYS A 21 17.83 -9.41 3.18
N LEU A 22 18.38 -8.26 3.57
CA LEU A 22 19.66 -7.75 3.06
C LEU A 22 20.80 -8.75 3.27
N MET A 23 20.92 -9.34 4.48
CA MET A 23 21.95 -10.36 4.75
C MET A 23 21.78 -11.59 3.88
N THR A 24 20.53 -12.03 3.67
CA THR A 24 20.22 -13.20 2.83
C THR A 24 20.57 -12.92 1.37
N MET A 25 20.31 -11.71 0.87
CA MET A 25 20.74 -11.29 -0.47
C MET A 25 22.27 -11.26 -0.56
N LEU A 26 22.95 -10.65 0.42
CA LEU A 26 24.42 -10.58 0.45
C LEU A 26 25.07 -11.96 0.49
N ASP A 27 24.47 -12.94 1.16
CA ASP A 27 25.00 -14.31 1.21
C ASP A 27 25.04 -14.96 -0.19
N ARG A 28 24.07 -14.65 -1.04
CA ARG A 28 24.02 -15.15 -2.42
C ARG A 28 25.09 -14.53 -3.35
N PHE A 29 25.49 -13.29 -3.09
CA PHE A 29 26.48 -12.55 -3.90
C PHE A 29 27.90 -12.60 -3.31
N MET A 30 28.05 -12.81 -2.00
CA MET A 30 29.32 -12.87 -1.29
C MET A 30 29.53 -14.26 -0.68
N CYS A 31 29.57 -15.29 -1.53
CA CYS A 31 29.90 -16.66 -1.11
C CYS A 31 31.15 -17.17 -1.86
N PRO A 32 31.87 -18.15 -1.30
CA PRO A 32 33.05 -18.74 -1.96
C PRO A 32 32.74 -19.31 -3.35
N ALA A 33 31.51 -19.82 -3.56
CA ALA A 33 31.08 -20.37 -4.84
C ALA A 33 31.03 -19.34 -5.98
N VAL A 34 30.94 -18.03 -5.68
CA VAL A 34 30.98 -16.96 -6.71
C VAL A 34 32.33 -16.89 -7.42
N ILE A 35 33.39 -17.36 -6.77
CA ILE A 35 34.75 -17.40 -7.33
C ILE A 35 34.90 -18.54 -8.34
N GLU A 36 34.03 -19.56 -8.27
CA GLU A 36 34.03 -20.67 -9.21
C GLU A 36 33.52 -20.21 -10.58
N ASP A 37 34.13 -20.76 -11.64
CA ASP A 37 33.76 -20.41 -13.00
C ASP A 37 32.34 -20.89 -13.31
N GLY A 38 31.56 -20.02 -13.96
CA GLY A 38 30.17 -20.29 -14.30
C GLY A 38 29.16 -20.24 -13.15
N TYR A 39 29.49 -19.69 -11.98
CA TYR A 39 28.50 -19.45 -10.92
C TYR A 39 27.37 -18.54 -11.42
N GLN A 40 26.13 -18.94 -11.19
CA GLN A 40 24.94 -18.24 -11.68
C GLN A 40 24.24 -17.50 -10.54
N PHE A 41 23.98 -16.21 -10.76
CA PHE A 41 23.31 -15.37 -9.75
C PHE A 41 21.80 -15.59 -9.72
N SER A 42 21.16 -15.94 -10.84
CA SER A 42 19.75 -16.36 -10.94
C SER A 42 19.66 -17.84 -11.34
N LYS A 43 18.60 -18.55 -10.89
CA LYS A 43 18.43 -20.00 -11.09
C LYS A 43 17.20 -20.39 -11.94
N GLY A 44 16.30 -19.45 -12.23
CA GLY A 44 15.08 -19.66 -13.02
C GLY A 44 15.20 -19.14 -14.45
N GLU A 45 14.09 -18.79 -15.10
CA GLU A 45 14.06 -18.50 -16.55
C GLU A 45 14.98 -17.31 -16.89
N GLY A 46 16.11 -17.60 -17.55
CA GLY A 46 17.26 -16.70 -17.68
C GLY A 46 18.57 -17.20 -17.04
N SER A 47 18.56 -18.43 -16.49
CA SER A 47 19.61 -19.21 -15.78
C SER A 47 20.95 -19.40 -16.52
N GLY A 48 21.51 -18.35 -17.11
CA GLY A 48 22.77 -18.42 -17.84
C GLY A 48 23.29 -17.08 -18.33
N MET A 49 22.45 -16.03 -18.35
CA MET A 49 22.90 -14.68 -18.71
C MET A 49 23.69 -14.03 -17.56
N TYR A 50 23.19 -14.17 -16.33
CA TYR A 50 23.79 -13.54 -15.15
C TYR A 50 24.72 -14.53 -14.44
N ARG A 51 25.96 -14.59 -14.92
CA ARG A 51 27.00 -15.49 -14.41
C ARG A 51 28.30 -14.74 -14.09
N THR A 52 29.16 -15.38 -13.30
CA THR A 52 30.56 -14.96 -13.17
C THR A 52 31.24 -15.04 -14.54
N ILE A 53 32.03 -14.02 -14.88
CA ILE A 53 32.75 -13.89 -16.15
C ILE A 53 34.24 -13.98 -15.88
N GLU A 54 35.01 -14.50 -16.84
CA GLU A 54 36.47 -14.49 -16.77
C GLU A 54 37.06 -13.08 -16.60
N PRO A 55 38.19 -12.95 -15.89
CA PRO A 55 38.85 -11.66 -15.69
C PRO A 55 39.33 -11.08 -17.02
N GLY A 56 38.68 -10.01 -17.47
CA GLY A 56 39.00 -9.33 -18.72
C GLY A 56 39.33 -7.85 -18.56
N ASN A 57 39.54 -7.17 -19.69
CA ASN A 57 39.72 -5.71 -19.74
C ASN A 57 38.38 -4.98 -19.56
N ARG A 58 38.43 -3.68 -19.23
CA ARG A 58 37.21 -2.85 -19.09
C ARG A 58 36.28 -2.95 -20.31
N SER A 59 36.81 -2.93 -21.53
CA SER A 59 35.97 -3.03 -22.75
C SER A 59 35.19 -4.33 -22.77
N TYR A 60 35.84 -5.44 -22.42
CA TYR A 60 35.23 -6.77 -22.39
C TYR A 60 34.02 -6.82 -21.43
N TYR A 61 34.14 -6.25 -20.23
CA TYR A 61 33.00 -6.14 -19.31
C TYR A 61 31.88 -5.25 -19.86
N MET A 62 32.22 -4.12 -20.48
CA MET A 62 31.21 -3.19 -21.01
C MET A 62 30.45 -3.78 -22.19
N ASP A 63 31.14 -4.53 -23.06
CA ASP A 63 30.52 -5.19 -24.20
C ASP A 63 29.58 -6.30 -23.72
N HIS A 64 29.94 -7.05 -22.67
CA HIS A 64 29.05 -8.05 -22.08
C HIS A 64 27.83 -7.46 -21.36
N ILE A 65 27.99 -6.35 -20.62
CA ILE A 65 26.85 -5.67 -19.97
C ILE A 65 25.85 -5.16 -21.03
N ARG A 66 26.32 -4.78 -22.23
CA ARG A 66 25.45 -4.35 -23.34
C ARG A 66 24.63 -5.49 -23.95
N GLU A 67 25.05 -6.74 -23.77
CA GLU A 67 24.30 -7.92 -24.24
C GLU A 67 23.07 -8.19 -23.35
N TRP A 68 23.04 -7.64 -22.12
CA TRP A 68 21.94 -7.87 -21.19
C TRP A 68 20.66 -7.15 -21.62
N PRO A 69 19.49 -7.76 -21.36
CA PRO A 69 18.22 -7.14 -21.68
C PRO A 69 18.03 -5.86 -20.86
N LEU A 70 17.46 -4.83 -21.50
CA LEU A 70 17.14 -3.56 -20.84
C LEU A 70 16.15 -3.74 -19.68
N ASN A 71 15.22 -4.69 -19.84
CA ASN A 71 14.24 -5.07 -18.82
C ASN A 71 14.62 -6.44 -18.25
N PRO A 72 15.34 -6.50 -17.12
CA PRO A 72 15.68 -7.76 -16.46
C PRO A 72 14.46 -8.38 -15.81
N HIS A 73 14.43 -9.72 -15.76
CA HIS A 73 13.39 -10.46 -15.02
C HIS A 73 13.52 -10.23 -13.50
N PRO A 74 12.41 -10.15 -12.73
CA PRO A 74 12.43 -9.86 -11.28
C PRO A 74 13.30 -10.80 -10.45
N GLU A 75 13.48 -12.03 -10.92
CA GLU A 75 14.28 -13.04 -10.24
C GLU A 75 15.76 -12.64 -10.09
N VAL A 76 16.28 -11.80 -10.99
CA VAL A 76 17.65 -11.26 -10.89
C VAL A 76 17.83 -10.46 -9.60
N PHE A 77 16.75 -9.85 -9.12
CA PHE A 77 16.70 -9.12 -7.84
C PHE A 77 16.28 -10.00 -6.65
N GLY A 78 16.13 -11.31 -6.85
CA GLY A 78 15.61 -12.23 -5.84
C GLY A 78 14.10 -12.11 -5.62
N LEU A 79 13.36 -11.49 -6.56
CA LEU A 79 11.92 -11.31 -6.48
C LEU A 79 11.16 -12.39 -7.26
N HIS A 80 9.92 -12.62 -6.87
CA HIS A 80 9.01 -13.49 -7.63
C HIS A 80 8.53 -12.79 -8.92
N ALA A 81 8.19 -13.55 -9.97
CA ALA A 81 7.70 -13.02 -11.24
C ALA A 81 6.46 -12.09 -11.11
N ASN A 82 5.66 -12.28 -10.05
CA ASN A 82 4.51 -11.42 -9.73
C ASN A 82 4.90 -9.98 -9.36
N ALA A 83 6.18 -9.70 -9.11
CA ALA A 83 6.65 -8.34 -8.86
C ALA A 83 6.41 -7.44 -10.08
N ASP A 84 6.59 -7.95 -11.31
CA ASP A 84 6.30 -7.20 -12.53
C ASP A 84 4.81 -6.88 -12.65
N LEU A 85 3.94 -7.85 -12.37
CA LEU A 85 2.50 -7.64 -12.38
C LEU A 85 2.09 -6.58 -11.35
N THR A 86 2.70 -6.60 -10.16
CA THR A 86 2.44 -5.63 -9.10
C THR A 86 2.92 -4.24 -9.51
N CYS A 87 4.11 -4.14 -10.11
CA CYS A 87 4.65 -2.89 -10.63
C CYS A 87 3.73 -2.30 -11.71
N ALA A 88 3.38 -3.09 -12.73
CA ALA A 88 2.50 -2.68 -13.81
C ALA A 88 1.13 -2.25 -13.31
N ARG A 89 0.57 -2.96 -12.31
CA ARG A 89 -0.69 -2.58 -11.66
C ARG A 89 -0.56 -1.23 -10.96
N ASN A 90 0.51 -1.02 -10.19
CA ASN A 90 0.75 0.23 -9.48
C ASN A 90 0.96 1.41 -10.44
N GLU A 91 1.72 1.21 -11.52
CA GLU A 91 1.91 2.22 -12.56
C GLU A 91 0.60 2.56 -13.25
N THR A 92 -0.19 1.56 -13.61
CA THR A 92 -1.52 1.75 -14.22
C THR A 92 -2.44 2.51 -13.27
N SER A 93 -2.52 2.10 -12.00
CA SER A 93 -3.30 2.81 -10.99
C SER A 93 -2.84 4.25 -10.80
N ARG A 94 -1.53 4.52 -10.83
CA ARG A 94 -0.98 5.87 -10.76
C ARG A 94 -1.35 6.71 -11.98
N VAL A 95 -1.23 6.15 -13.19
CA VAL A 95 -1.62 6.83 -14.43
C VAL A 95 -3.11 7.15 -14.43
N LEU A 96 -3.97 6.20 -14.03
CA LEU A 96 -5.41 6.41 -13.92
C LEU A 96 -5.76 7.47 -12.86
N ALA A 97 -5.09 7.45 -11.71
CA ALA A 97 -5.27 8.47 -10.68
C ALA A 97 -4.85 9.85 -11.19
N THR A 98 -3.73 9.97 -11.91
CA THR A 98 -3.30 11.22 -12.53
C THR A 98 -4.32 11.70 -13.57
N LEU A 99 -4.83 10.81 -14.43
CA LEU A 99 -5.87 11.16 -15.41
C LEU A 99 -7.15 11.66 -14.73
N LEU A 100 -7.58 11.00 -13.64
CA LEU A 100 -8.73 11.43 -12.85
C LEU A 100 -8.49 12.81 -12.22
N SER A 101 -7.27 13.08 -11.73
CA SER A 101 -6.93 14.39 -11.14
C SER A 101 -6.90 15.52 -12.17
N MET A 102 -6.61 15.21 -13.45
CA MET A 102 -6.66 16.17 -14.56
C MET A 102 -8.08 16.44 -15.06
N GLN A 103 -9.07 15.64 -14.66
CA GLN A 103 -10.46 15.87 -15.03
C GLN A 103 -10.95 17.17 -14.38
N VAL A 104 -10.97 18.25 -15.16
CA VAL A 104 -11.59 19.52 -14.76
C VAL A 104 -13.08 19.25 -14.59
N GLY A 105 -13.63 19.59 -13.43
CA GLY A 105 -15.02 19.39 -13.04
C GLY A 105 -15.98 19.83 -14.15
N THR A 106 -16.34 18.88 -15.00
CA THR A 106 -17.23 19.06 -16.12
C THR A 106 -18.41 18.16 -15.85
N VAL A 107 -19.57 18.81 -15.84
CA VAL A 107 -20.91 18.23 -15.73
C VAL A 107 -20.93 16.91 -16.50
N THR A 108 -21.00 15.80 -15.76
CA THR A 108 -21.30 14.50 -16.35
C THR A 108 -22.60 14.63 -17.14
N GLY A 109 -22.64 14.08 -18.35
CA GLY A 109 -23.57 14.41 -19.45
C GLY A 109 -25.07 14.15 -19.25
N GLU A 110 -25.61 14.28 -18.03
CA GLU A 110 -27.03 14.09 -17.69
C GLU A 110 -27.61 15.23 -16.84
N GLY A 111 -26.88 16.35 -16.66
CA GLY A 111 -27.38 17.50 -15.89
C GLY A 111 -27.46 17.27 -14.37
N GLN A 112 -26.99 16.13 -13.86
CA GLN A 112 -26.75 15.94 -12.43
C GLN A 112 -25.52 16.75 -12.01
N THR A 113 -25.66 17.50 -10.92
CA THR A 113 -24.53 18.20 -10.31
C THR A 113 -23.70 17.23 -9.48
N ARG A 114 -22.43 17.58 -9.24
CA ARG A 114 -21.55 16.84 -8.32
C ARG A 114 -22.24 16.60 -6.97
N ASP A 115 -22.97 17.59 -6.48
CA ASP A 115 -23.66 17.55 -5.20
C ASP A 115 -24.84 16.56 -5.21
N ASP A 116 -25.55 16.42 -6.34
CA ASP A 116 -26.62 15.43 -6.48
C ASP A 116 -26.08 14.00 -6.40
N VAL A 117 -24.94 13.73 -7.05
CA VAL A 117 -24.28 12.41 -7.03
C VAL A 117 -23.79 12.09 -5.62
N VAL A 118 -23.10 13.04 -4.97
CA VAL A 118 -22.60 12.85 -3.59
C VAL A 118 -23.77 12.66 -2.63
N LYS A 119 -24.88 13.38 -2.81
CA LYS A 119 -26.08 13.21 -1.98
C LYS A 119 -26.70 11.83 -2.14
N GLN A 120 -26.88 11.34 -3.38
CA GLN A 120 -27.38 9.98 -3.62
C GLN A 120 -26.48 8.94 -2.94
N LEU A 121 -25.15 9.08 -3.07
CA LEU A 121 -24.20 8.18 -2.42
C LEU A 121 -24.30 8.24 -0.89
N THR A 122 -24.46 9.44 -0.33
CA THR A 122 -24.60 9.66 1.11
C THR A 122 -25.89 9.01 1.64
N ASP A 123 -27.00 9.16 0.91
CA ASP A 123 -28.29 8.55 1.24
C ASP A 123 -28.22 7.01 1.15
N ASP A 124 -27.47 6.47 0.18
CA ASP A 124 -27.25 5.02 0.00
C ASP A 124 -26.31 4.40 1.05
N LEU A 125 -25.32 5.17 1.52
CA LEU A 125 -24.34 4.71 2.51
C LEU A 125 -24.88 4.78 3.93
N THR A 126 -25.68 5.80 4.25
CA THR A 126 -26.28 5.99 5.58
C THR A 126 -26.91 4.72 6.18
N PRO A 127 -27.77 3.95 5.47
CA PRO A 127 -28.35 2.73 6.01
C PRO A 127 -27.40 1.53 6.01
N LYS A 128 -26.31 1.56 5.24
CA LYS A 128 -25.33 0.45 5.14
C LYS A 128 -24.29 0.49 6.26
N ILE A 129 -24.10 1.65 6.89
CA ILE A 129 -23.11 1.81 7.95
C ILE A 129 -23.64 1.21 9.25
N PRO A 130 -22.87 0.32 9.90
CA PRO A 130 -23.28 -0.29 11.16
C PRO A 130 -23.59 0.76 12.24
N PRO A 131 -24.59 0.50 13.10
CA PRO A 131 -24.79 1.30 14.29
C PRO A 131 -23.60 1.15 15.24
N LEU A 132 -23.48 2.08 16.18
CA LEU A 132 -22.48 1.99 17.25
C LEU A 132 -22.69 0.71 18.06
N PHE A 133 -21.58 0.06 18.42
CA PHE A 133 -21.58 -1.05 19.35
C PHE A 133 -22.02 -0.57 20.73
N ASP A 134 -22.99 -1.26 21.33
CA ASP A 134 -23.34 -1.06 22.72
C ASP A 134 -22.24 -1.62 23.62
N LEU A 135 -21.39 -0.72 24.12
CA LEU A 135 -20.25 -1.09 24.97
C LEU A 135 -20.71 -1.75 26.28
N GLU A 136 -21.87 -1.40 26.82
CA GLU A 136 -22.36 -1.96 28.09
C GLU A 136 -22.79 -3.41 27.90
N ALA A 137 -23.58 -3.69 26.86
CA ALA A 137 -23.92 -5.07 26.48
C ALA A 137 -22.67 -5.88 26.08
N PHE A 138 -21.70 -5.25 25.42
CA PHE A 138 -20.47 -5.91 24.98
C PHE A 138 -19.56 -6.28 26.16
N MET A 139 -19.39 -5.39 27.14
CA MET A 139 -18.68 -5.66 28.39
C MET A 139 -19.39 -6.73 29.24
N LYS A 140 -20.73 -6.76 29.22
CA LYS A 140 -21.50 -7.81 29.90
C LYS A 140 -21.33 -9.19 29.24
N LYS A 141 -21.22 -9.24 27.91
CA LYS A 141 -21.00 -10.47 27.14
C LYS A 141 -19.54 -10.95 27.22
N PHE A 142 -18.59 -10.02 27.26
CA PHE A 142 -17.15 -10.28 27.34
C PHE A 142 -16.57 -9.60 28.59
N PRO A 143 -16.82 -10.15 29.79
CA PRO A 143 -16.32 -9.56 31.02
C PRO A 143 -14.79 -9.62 31.05
N ILE A 144 -14.20 -8.55 31.59
CA ILE A 144 -12.76 -8.45 31.82
C ILE A 144 -12.40 -9.43 32.94
N ARG A 145 -11.78 -10.54 32.57
CA ARG A 145 -11.33 -11.59 33.49
C ARG A 145 -9.86 -11.85 33.25
N TYR A 146 -9.11 -12.11 34.32
CA TYR A 146 -7.68 -12.39 34.23
C TYR A 146 -7.40 -13.65 33.38
N GLU A 147 -8.31 -14.62 33.44
CA GLU A 147 -8.22 -15.89 32.69
C GLU A 147 -8.53 -15.73 31.19
N GLN A 148 -9.15 -14.61 30.78
CA GLN A 148 -9.55 -14.34 29.40
C GLN A 148 -9.14 -12.93 28.99
N SER A 149 -7.83 -12.71 28.89
CA SER A 149 -7.21 -11.42 28.50
C SER A 149 -7.69 -10.88 27.15
N MET A 150 -8.09 -11.75 26.22
CA MET A 150 -8.64 -11.35 24.92
C MET A 150 -9.96 -10.58 25.03
N ASN A 151 -10.75 -10.78 26.09
CA ASN A 151 -11.99 -10.01 26.30
C ASN A 151 -11.69 -8.52 26.45
N THR A 152 -10.59 -8.17 27.13
CA THR A 152 -10.15 -6.78 27.29
C THR A 152 -9.79 -6.16 25.93
N VAL A 153 -9.07 -6.90 25.08
CA VAL A 153 -8.70 -6.43 23.74
C VAL A 153 -9.95 -6.20 22.88
N VAL A 154 -10.89 -7.13 22.92
CA VAL A 154 -12.15 -7.06 22.16
C VAL A 154 -13.00 -5.86 22.59
N VAL A 155 -13.08 -5.56 23.89
CA VAL A 155 -13.76 -4.35 24.40
C VAL A 155 -13.05 -3.07 23.94
N GLN A 156 -11.71 -3.02 23.97
CA GLN A 156 -10.93 -1.87 23.51
C GLN A 156 -11.04 -1.64 21.99
N GLU A 157 -11.06 -2.71 21.20
CA GLU A 157 -11.26 -2.63 19.76
C GLU A 157 -12.69 -2.17 19.43
N ALA A 158 -13.70 -2.62 20.17
CA ALA A 158 -15.07 -2.10 20.03
C ALA A 158 -15.15 -0.59 20.35
N GLU A 159 -14.43 -0.11 21.36
CA GLU A 159 -14.34 1.32 21.68
C GLU A 159 -13.64 2.13 20.56
N ARG A 160 -12.52 1.61 20.03
CA ARG A 160 -11.80 2.20 18.88
C ARG A 160 -12.69 2.25 17.65
N PHE A 161 -13.38 1.17 17.34
CA PHE A 161 -14.29 1.10 16.20
C PHE A 161 -15.47 2.06 16.36
N ASN A 162 -16.00 2.21 17.58
CA ASN A 162 -17.03 3.21 17.87
C ASN A 162 -16.55 4.65 17.68
N ARG A 163 -15.28 4.95 17.98
CA ARG A 163 -14.71 6.29 17.68
C ARG A 163 -14.69 6.54 16.18
N LEU A 164 -14.25 5.56 15.39
CA LEU A 164 -14.27 5.65 13.93
C LEU A 164 -15.70 5.79 13.39
N LEU A 165 -16.63 4.92 13.81
CA LEU A 165 -18.03 4.99 13.40
C LEU A 165 -18.68 6.34 13.71
N LYS A 166 -18.36 6.95 14.86
CA LYS A 166 -18.86 8.30 15.19
C LYS A 166 -18.38 9.34 14.17
N VAL A 167 -17.12 9.29 13.77
CA VAL A 167 -16.56 10.21 12.75
C VAL A 167 -17.23 9.98 11.40
N ILE A 168 -17.40 8.72 10.99
CA ILE A 168 -18.08 8.37 9.73
C ILE A 168 -19.53 8.88 9.73
N HIS A 169 -20.32 8.52 10.74
CA HIS A 169 -21.72 8.95 10.89
C HIS A 169 -21.84 10.49 10.92
N TYR A 170 -20.95 11.16 11.66
CA TYR A 170 -20.93 12.62 11.73
C TYR A 170 -20.60 13.24 10.37
N SER A 171 -19.51 12.82 9.72
CA SER A 171 -19.07 13.38 8.44
C SER A 171 -20.10 13.23 7.33
N ILE A 172 -20.76 12.07 7.23
CA ILE A 172 -21.82 11.79 6.24
C ILE A 172 -23.05 12.65 6.49
N LYS A 173 -23.47 12.77 7.75
CA LYS A 173 -24.64 13.57 8.12
C LYS A 173 -24.39 15.06 7.90
N GLU A 174 -23.22 15.57 8.26
CA GLU A 174 -22.85 16.96 8.04
C GLU A 174 -22.65 17.28 6.56
N LEU A 175 -22.09 16.35 5.77
CA LEU A 175 -22.00 16.50 4.32
C LEU A 175 -23.39 16.61 3.67
N ALA A 176 -24.34 15.75 4.07
CA ALA A 176 -25.72 15.83 3.59
C ALA A 176 -26.41 17.17 3.93
N ARG A 177 -26.10 17.74 5.11
CA ARG A 177 -26.61 19.04 5.56
C ARG A 177 -25.94 20.20 4.85
N ALA A 178 -24.63 20.10 4.61
CA ALA A 178 -23.86 21.11 3.89
C ALA A 178 -24.33 21.23 2.43
N ILE A 179 -24.62 20.09 1.77
CA ILE A 179 -25.19 20.07 0.41
C ILE A 179 -26.58 20.73 0.36
N LYS A 180 -27.39 20.61 1.43
CA LYS A 180 -28.70 21.29 1.54
C LYS A 180 -28.57 22.79 1.86
N GLY A 181 -27.38 23.26 2.23
CA GLY A 181 -27.14 24.64 2.67
C GLY A 181 -27.44 24.90 4.15
N ASP A 182 -27.69 23.87 4.96
CA ASP A 182 -27.98 24.01 6.39
C ASP A 182 -26.73 24.24 7.25
N VAL A 183 -25.56 23.88 6.72
CA VAL A 183 -24.24 23.95 7.37
C VAL A 183 -23.23 24.49 6.37
N VAL A 184 -22.25 25.28 6.83
CA VAL A 184 -21.17 25.79 5.99
C VAL A 184 -20.24 24.65 5.57
N MET A 185 -19.95 24.56 4.26
CA MET A 185 -18.98 23.61 3.74
C MET A 185 -17.57 23.97 4.24
N SER A 186 -17.02 23.16 5.14
CA SER A 186 -15.62 23.27 5.58
C SER A 186 -14.69 22.57 4.59
N GLN A 187 -13.39 22.87 4.64
CA GLN A 187 -12.38 22.19 3.81
C GLN A 187 -12.38 20.67 4.04
N GLU A 188 -12.58 20.23 5.28
CA GLU A 188 -12.65 18.81 5.65
C GLU A 188 -13.85 18.13 4.99
N LEU A 189 -15.04 18.78 5.01
CA LEU A 189 -16.24 18.25 4.37
C LEU A 189 -16.13 18.27 2.84
N GLU A 190 -15.49 19.29 2.27
CA GLU A 190 -15.23 19.35 0.82
C GLU A 190 -14.29 18.21 0.38
N ASN A 191 -13.26 17.92 1.16
CA ASN A 191 -12.35 16.79 0.90
C ASN A 191 -13.11 15.46 0.96
N VAL A 192 -13.95 15.25 1.99
CA VAL A 192 -14.81 14.05 2.10
C VAL A 192 -15.74 13.94 0.88
N GLY A 193 -16.40 15.03 0.48
CA GLY A 193 -17.28 15.04 -0.69
C GLY A 193 -16.53 14.80 -2.00
N THR A 194 -15.28 15.27 -2.12
CA THR A 194 -14.41 14.99 -3.27
C THR A 194 -14.04 13.52 -3.33
N SER A 195 -13.57 12.94 -2.22
CA SER A 195 -13.24 11.51 -2.13
C SER A 195 -14.45 10.64 -2.43
N MET A 196 -15.63 10.99 -1.92
CA MET A 196 -16.88 10.28 -2.22
C MET A 196 -17.23 10.33 -3.71
N TYR A 197 -17.12 11.51 -4.34
CA TYR A 197 -17.37 11.66 -5.76
C TYR A 197 -16.39 10.85 -6.62
N THR A 198 -15.12 10.74 -6.21
CA THR A 198 -14.09 9.95 -6.91
C THR A 198 -14.04 8.48 -6.49
N ASN A 199 -15.00 7.99 -5.69
CA ASN A 199 -15.04 6.63 -5.15
C ASN A 199 -13.78 6.23 -4.36
N GLN A 200 -13.21 7.16 -3.60
CA GLN A 200 -12.08 6.96 -2.70
C GLN A 200 -12.51 7.03 -1.23
N VAL A 201 -11.73 6.39 -0.35
CA VAL A 201 -11.93 6.49 1.09
C VAL A 201 -11.45 7.87 1.56
N PRO A 202 -12.29 8.67 2.23
CA PRO A 202 -11.88 9.94 2.81
C PRO A 202 -10.76 9.78 3.85
N GLU A 203 -9.79 10.69 3.87
CA GLU A 203 -8.67 10.67 4.83
C GLU A 203 -9.10 10.86 6.30
N LEU A 204 -10.29 11.40 6.53
CA LEU A 204 -10.86 11.60 7.86
C LEU A 204 -11.27 10.29 8.54
N TRP A 205 -11.50 9.23 7.77
CA TRP A 205 -11.94 7.92 8.25
C TRP A 205 -10.75 7.01 8.50
#